data_AF-B7P8E6-F1
#
_entry.id   AF-B7P8E6-F1
#
_cell.length_a   1.000
_cell.length_b   1.000
_cell.length_c   1.000
_cell.angle_alpha   90.00
_cell.angle_beta   90.00
_cell.angle_gamma   90.00
#
_symmetry.space_group_name_H-M   'P 1'
#
loop_
_entity.id
_entity.type
_entity.pdbx_description
1 polymer ?
#
loop_
_entity_poly.entity_id
_entity_poly.type
_entity_poly.pdbx_seq_one_letter_code
_entity_poly.pdbx_strand_id
1 'polypeptide(L)'
;MDTREGAIAATDEITRSADEKLFNLDSEIKTDTSFAGRVKALTEDEAMAQCVLFFLAGQDTTSGVLAFTLYLLSLHPETQAKLREEADDCFRQHGPEPSLDVISKLKYLHGVVSESLRMFPPGARLERCAASDYVLR
;
A
#
# COMPACT_ATOMS: atom_id res chain seq x y z
N MET A 1 36.99 -5.54 27.84
CA MET A 1 35.84 -4.61 27.86
C MET A 1 36.15 -3.50 26.86
N ASP A 2 35.13 -3.02 26.14
CA ASP A 2 35.11 -1.75 25.37
C ASP A 2 35.40 -1.73 23.86
N THR A 3 34.73 -2.59 23.07
CA THR A 3 34.56 -2.31 21.62
C THR A 3 33.14 -2.50 21.08
N ARG A 4 32.13 -2.75 21.93
CA ARG A 4 30.73 -2.96 21.49
C ARG A 4 29.78 -1.79 21.71
N GLU A 5 30.19 -0.73 22.42
CA GLU A 5 29.32 0.44 22.70
C GLU A 5 29.34 1.50 21.59
N GLY A 6 30.42 1.60 20.80
CA GLY A 6 30.51 2.60 19.72
C GLY A 6 29.64 2.30 18.49
N ALA A 7 29.34 1.03 18.23
CA ALA A 7 28.53 0.64 17.06
C ALA A 7 27.03 0.90 17.26
N ILE A 8 26.54 0.77 18.50
CA ILE A 8 25.14 1.02 18.86
C ILE A 8 24.82 2.53 18.90
N ALA A 9 25.77 3.35 19.37
CA ALA A 9 25.63 4.81 19.36
C ALA A 9 25.62 5.38 17.93
N ALA A 10 26.46 4.84 17.04
CA ALA A 10 26.47 5.24 15.64
C ALA A 10 25.16 4.89 14.92
N THR A 11 24.56 3.73 15.22
CA THR A 11 23.23 3.38 14.68
C THR A 11 22.11 4.25 15.25
N ASP A 12 22.17 4.66 16.51
CA ASP A 12 21.19 5.59 17.10
C ASP A 12 21.31 7.00 16.50
N GLU A 13 22.53 7.50 16.26
CA GLU A 13 22.75 8.79 15.59
C GLU A 13 22.32 8.79 14.13
N ILE A 14 22.56 7.69 13.40
CA ILE A 14 22.09 7.52 12.01
C ILE A 14 20.56 7.43 11.95
N THR A 15 19.94 6.68 12.87
CA THR A 15 18.47 6.57 12.97
C THR A 15 17.86 7.92 13.32
N ARG A 16 18.45 8.65 14.28
CA ARG A 16 17.98 9.98 14.70
C ARG A 16 18.14 11.04 13.60
N SER A 17 19.24 11.01 12.86
CA SER A 17 19.46 11.92 11.72
C SER A 17 18.55 11.58 10.52
N ALA A 18 18.19 10.30 10.34
CA ALA A 18 17.23 9.87 9.33
C ALA A 18 15.80 10.27 9.71
N ASP A 19 15.41 10.12 10.98
CA ASP A 19 14.13 10.61 11.51
C ASP A 19 14.03 12.12 11.33
N GLU A 20 15.05 12.89 11.75
CA GLU A 20 15.07 14.36 11.59
C GLU A 20 14.95 14.82 10.12
N LYS A 21 15.44 14.04 9.15
CA LYS A 21 15.29 14.33 7.72
C LYS A 21 13.96 13.87 7.14
N LEU A 22 13.39 12.80 7.67
CA LEU A 22 12.09 12.27 7.24
C LEU A 22 10.95 13.20 7.65
N PHE A 23 11.09 13.88 8.80
CA PHE A 23 10.08 14.81 9.33
C PHE A 23 10.28 16.27 8.88
N ASN A 24 11.47 16.69 8.46
CA ASN A 24 11.73 18.09 8.06
C ASN A 24 11.30 18.40 6.61
N LEU A 25 10.01 18.22 6.31
CA LEU A 25 9.38 18.61 5.04
C LEU A 25 9.27 20.14 4.85
N ASP A 26 9.46 20.92 5.92
CA ASP A 26 9.22 22.37 5.94
C ASP A 26 10.29 23.15 5.14
N SER A 27 11.46 22.55 4.90
CA SER A 27 12.59 23.22 4.24
C SER A 27 12.49 23.32 2.71
N GLU A 28 11.56 22.62 2.04
CA GLU A 28 11.46 22.58 0.57
C GLU A 28 10.22 23.26 -0.05
N ILE A 29 9.31 23.83 0.74
CA ILE A 29 8.17 24.58 0.19
C ILE A 29 8.60 26.00 -0.21
N LYS A 30 9.38 26.11 -1.29
CA LYS A 30 9.52 27.38 -2.02
C LYS A 30 8.15 27.74 -2.61
N THR A 31 7.59 28.82 -2.10
CA THR A 31 6.25 29.32 -2.37
C THR A 31 6.15 29.93 -3.79
N ASP A 32 6.19 29.12 -4.84
CA ASP A 32 5.74 29.55 -6.17
C ASP A 32 4.23 29.32 -6.32
N THR A 33 3.45 29.95 -5.44
CA THR A 33 1.98 29.92 -5.51
C THR A 33 1.48 30.96 -6.52
N SER A 34 1.55 30.63 -7.81
CA SER A 34 0.86 31.36 -8.89
C SER A 34 -0.39 30.64 -9.42
N PHE A 35 -1.01 29.80 -8.59
CA PHE A 35 -2.36 29.25 -8.84
C PHE A 35 -3.31 29.68 -7.72
N ALA A 36 -3.66 30.97 -7.71
CA ALA A 36 -4.45 31.60 -6.66
C ALA A 36 -5.97 31.35 -6.83
N GLY A 37 -6.41 30.15 -6.48
CA GLY A 37 -7.62 29.97 -5.67
C GLY A 37 -7.15 29.47 -4.30
N ARG A 38 -7.73 29.94 -3.18
CA ARG A 38 -7.31 29.58 -1.80
C ARG A 38 -7.33 28.05 -1.58
N VAL A 39 -6.26 27.36 -1.94
CA VAL A 39 -6.00 25.99 -1.51
C VAL A 39 -5.32 26.12 -0.15
N LYS A 40 -6.03 25.73 0.91
CA LYS A 40 -5.44 25.62 2.23
C LYS A 40 -4.40 24.47 2.17
N ALA A 41 -3.13 24.80 2.38
CA ALA A 41 -2.09 23.78 2.49
C ALA A 41 -2.31 22.92 3.75
N LEU A 42 -1.92 21.65 3.68
CA LEU A 42 -1.89 20.78 4.86
C LEU A 42 -0.80 21.28 5.81
N THR A 43 -1.10 21.30 7.10
CA THR A 43 -0.08 21.44 8.14
C THR A 43 0.76 20.16 8.23
N GLU A 44 1.95 20.25 8.82
CA GLU A 44 2.83 19.09 9.03
C GLU A 44 2.13 17.99 9.83
N ASP A 45 1.42 18.35 10.91
CA ASP A 45 0.64 17.43 11.73
C ASP A 45 -0.47 16.74 10.92
N GLU A 46 -1.20 17.49 10.08
CA GLU A 46 -2.23 16.92 9.20
C GLU A 46 -1.61 15.97 8.16
N ALA A 47 -0.46 16.33 7.57
CA ALA A 47 0.24 15.48 6.61
C ALA A 47 0.73 14.17 7.26
N MET A 48 1.35 14.26 8.44
CA MET A 48 1.78 13.10 9.22
C MET A 48 0.60 12.21 9.61
N ALA A 49 -0.51 12.80 10.07
CA ALA A 49 -1.73 12.05 10.39
C ALA A 49 -2.28 11.30 9.17
N GLN A 50 -2.25 11.90 7.98
CA GLN A 50 -2.64 11.22 6.74
C GLN A 50 -1.70 10.06 6.39
N CYS A 51 -0.38 10.20 6.56
CA CYS A 51 0.57 9.12 6.33
C CYS A 51 0.28 7.89 7.19
N VAL A 52 0.03 8.09 8.49
CA VAL A 52 -0.34 7.01 9.42
C VAL A 52 -1.66 6.37 9.00
N LEU A 53 -2.66 7.18 8.64
CA LEU A 53 -3.96 6.69 8.19
C LEU A 53 -3.85 5.82 6.92
N PHE A 54 -3.09 6.25 5.92
CA PHE A 54 -2.89 5.48 4.69
C PHE A 54 -2.16 4.16 4.92
N PHE A 55 -1.18 4.16 5.83
CA PHE A 55 -0.48 2.93 6.21
C PHE A 55 -1.44 1.91 6.83
N LEU A 56 -2.23 2.32 7.82
CA LEU A 56 -3.19 1.44 8.49
C LEU A 56 -4.29 0.96 7.55
N ALA A 57 -4.86 1.88 6.75
CA ALA A 57 -5.91 1.55 5.79
C ALA A 57 -5.43 0.54 4.73
N GLY A 58 -4.17 0.62 4.31
CA GLY A 58 -3.57 -0.28 3.33
C GLY A 58 -3.12 -1.64 3.90
N GLN A 59 -2.63 -1.67 5.14
CA GLN A 59 -2.00 -2.86 5.70
C GLN A 59 -3.00 -3.98 5.99
N ASP A 60 -4.05 -3.72 6.78
CA ASP A 60 -5.02 -4.75 7.16
C ASP A 60 -5.81 -5.25 5.95
N THR A 61 -6.21 -4.33 5.06
CA THR A 61 -6.98 -4.68 3.86
C THR A 61 -6.15 -5.53 2.89
N THR A 62 -4.91 -5.15 2.60
CA THR A 62 -4.05 -5.88 1.67
C THR A 62 -3.60 -7.22 2.25
N SER A 63 -3.19 -7.25 3.52
CA SER A 63 -2.75 -8.49 4.17
C SER A 63 -3.88 -9.53 4.26
N GLY A 64 -5.11 -9.09 4.55
CA GLY A 64 -6.29 -9.94 4.53
C GLY A 64 -6.54 -10.55 3.14
N VAL A 65 -6.51 -9.73 2.08
CA VAL A 65 -6.70 -10.20 0.70
C VAL A 65 -5.65 -11.24 0.33
N LEU A 66 -4.37 -10.98 0.63
CA LEU A 66 -3.29 -11.91 0.33
C LEU A 66 -3.46 -13.23 1.09
N ALA A 67 -3.81 -13.18 2.37
CA ALA A 67 -4.03 -14.38 3.18
C ALA A 67 -5.16 -15.25 2.61
N PHE A 68 -6.31 -14.66 2.29
CA PHE A 68 -7.43 -15.41 1.69
C PHE A 68 -7.14 -15.88 0.28
N THR A 69 -6.39 -15.11 -0.52
CA THR A 69 -5.98 -15.52 -1.87
C THR A 69 -5.10 -16.77 -1.79
N LEU A 70 -4.09 -16.79 -0.92
CA LEU A 70 -3.21 -17.94 -0.72
C LEU A 70 -3.97 -19.15 -0.17
N TYR A 71 -4.90 -18.92 0.76
CA TYR A 71 -5.78 -19.97 1.27
C TYR A 71 -6.62 -20.59 0.16
N LEU A 72 -7.28 -19.78 -0.68
CA LEU A 72 -8.07 -20.25 -1.81
C LEU A 72 -7.23 -21.02 -2.82
N LEU A 73 -6.02 -20.56 -3.13
CA LEU A 73 -5.08 -21.26 -4.01
C LEU A 73 -4.65 -22.61 -3.43
N SER A 74 -4.48 -22.71 -2.11
CA SER A 74 -4.14 -23.98 -1.45
C SER A 74 -5.26 -25.02 -1.53
N LEU A 75 -6.51 -24.57 -1.62
CA LEU A 75 -7.69 -25.43 -1.78
C LEU A 75 -7.97 -25.81 -3.23
N HIS A 76 -7.43 -25.06 -4.20
CA HIS A 76 -7.66 -25.24 -5.64
C HIS A 76 -6.32 -25.41 -6.39
N PRO A 77 -5.66 -26.57 -6.28
CA PRO A 77 -4.34 -26.81 -6.88
C PRO A 77 -4.30 -26.60 -8.39
N GLU A 78 -5.40 -26.87 -9.10
CA GLU A 78 -5.54 -26.64 -10.54
C GLU A 78 -5.51 -25.15 -10.89
N THR A 79 -6.15 -24.31 -10.07
CA THR A 79 -6.12 -22.85 -10.20
C THR A 79 -4.72 -22.33 -9.91
N GLN A 80 -4.07 -22.88 -8.87
CA GLN A 80 -2.69 -22.52 -8.53
C GLN A 80 -1.70 -22.90 -9.64
N ALA A 81 -1.83 -24.08 -10.23
CA ALA A 81 -0.98 -24.53 -11.33
C ALA A 81 -1.12 -23.62 -12.55
N LYS A 82 -2.36 -23.27 -12.92
CA LYS A 82 -2.63 -22.35 -14.03
C LYS A 82 -2.10 -20.94 -13.79
N LEU A 83 -2.21 -20.43 -12.56
CA LEU A 83 -1.63 -19.13 -12.20
C LEU A 83 -0.10 -19.15 -12.28
N ARG A 84 0.51 -20.24 -11.82
CA ARG A 84 1.96 -20.42 -11.92
C ARG A 84 2.43 -20.46 -13.37
N GLU A 85 1.70 -21.14 -14.25
CA GLU A 85 1.99 -21.14 -15.69
C GLU A 85 1.98 -19.72 -16.27
N GLU A 86 0.95 -18.90 -15.99
CA GLU A 86 0.91 -17.50 -16.44
C GLU A 86 2.09 -16.67 -15.89
N ALA A 87 2.47 -16.89 -14.63
CA ALA A 87 3.61 -16.21 -14.02
C ALA A 87 4.95 -16.65 -14.64
N ASP A 88 5.15 -17.95 -14.83
CA ASP A 88 6.37 -18.50 -15.43
C ASP A 88 6.52 -18.02 -16.88
N ASP A 89 5.42 -17.94 -17.64
CA ASP A 89 5.38 -17.38 -18.99
C ASP A 89 5.83 -15.92 -19.02
N CYS A 90 5.38 -15.13 -18.04
CA CYS A 90 5.79 -13.74 -17.87
C CYS A 90 7.30 -13.61 -17.64
N PHE A 91 7.86 -14.38 -16.72
CA PHE A 91 9.30 -14.37 -16.42
C PHE A 91 10.13 -14.86 -17.61
N ARG A 92 9.67 -15.86 -18.37
CA ARG A 92 10.36 -16.31 -19.59
C ARG A 92 10.40 -15.23 -20.66
N GLN A 93 9.37 -14.40 -20.77
CA GLN A 93 9.29 -13.34 -21.78
C GLN A 93 10.01 -12.06 -21.39
N HIS A 94 10.04 -11.71 -20.10
CA HIS A 94 10.49 -10.39 -19.63
C HIS A 94 11.72 -10.44 -18.70
N GLY A 95 12.23 -11.64 -18.38
CA GLY A 95 13.37 -11.84 -17.49
C GLY A 95 12.99 -11.94 -16.01
N PRO A 96 13.99 -11.94 -15.10
CA PRO A 96 13.77 -12.18 -13.67
C PRO A 96 13.03 -11.04 -12.94
N GLU A 97 13.04 -9.83 -13.51
CA GLU A 97 12.37 -8.66 -12.94
C GLU A 97 11.46 -7.99 -13.99
N PRO A 98 10.26 -8.54 -14.25
CA PRO A 98 9.28 -7.89 -15.11
C PRO A 98 8.85 -6.54 -14.52
N SER A 99 8.62 -5.55 -15.37
CA SER A 99 8.11 -4.24 -14.92
C SER A 99 6.66 -4.35 -14.42
N LEU A 100 6.23 -3.38 -13.59
CA LEU A 100 4.85 -3.30 -13.12
C LEU A 100 3.83 -3.20 -14.27
N ASP A 101 4.19 -2.56 -15.37
CA ASP A 101 3.35 -2.48 -16.59
C ASP A 101 3.14 -3.83 -17.27
N VAL A 102 4.05 -4.78 -17.06
CA VAL A 102 3.90 -6.16 -17.54
C VAL A 102 3.06 -6.95 -16.57
N ILE A 103 3.34 -6.87 -15.26
CA ILE A 103 2.61 -7.61 -14.22
C ILE A 103 1.12 -7.22 -14.21
N SER A 104 0.81 -5.94 -14.39
CA SER A 104 -0.57 -5.43 -14.47
C SER A 104 -1.37 -5.95 -15.67
N LYS A 105 -0.72 -6.62 -16.63
CA LYS A 105 -1.38 -7.23 -17.80
C LYS A 105 -1.66 -8.72 -17.62
N LEU A 106 -1.24 -9.33 -16.51
CA LEU A 106 -1.50 -10.74 -16.20
C LEU A 106 -2.97 -10.95 -15.84
N LYS A 107 -3.75 -11.43 -16.82
CA LYS A 107 -5.21 -11.47 -16.74
C LYS A 107 -5.69 -12.47 -15.71
N TYR A 108 -5.06 -13.64 -15.63
CA TYR A 108 -5.47 -14.68 -14.71
C TYR A 108 -5.11 -14.34 -13.26
N LEU A 109 -3.92 -13.75 -13.02
CA LEU A 109 -3.56 -13.16 -11.73
C LEU A 109 -4.60 -12.14 -11.25
N HIS A 110 -4.98 -11.19 -12.11
CA HIS A 110 -6.04 -10.23 -11.80
C HIS A 110 -7.39 -10.92 -11.51
N GLY A 111 -7.73 -11.98 -12.24
CA GLY A 111 -8.92 -12.78 -12.00
C GLY A 111 -8.91 -13.47 -10.64
N VAL A 112 -7.79 -14.07 -10.24
CA VAL A 112 -7.62 -14.74 -8.94
C VAL A 112 -7.78 -13.76 -7.77
N VAL A 113 -7.14 -12.59 -7.85
CA VAL A 113 -7.27 -11.56 -6.81
C VAL A 113 -8.70 -11.00 -6.77
N SER A 114 -9.31 -10.76 -7.93
CA SER A 114 -10.70 -10.27 -8.02
C SER A 114 -11.69 -11.27 -7.42
N GLU A 115 -11.51 -12.56 -7.67
CA GLU A 115 -12.38 -13.61 -7.11
C GLU A 115 -12.18 -13.73 -5.60
N SER A 116 -10.95 -13.59 -5.12
CA SER A 116 -10.66 -13.55 -3.69
C SER A 116 -11.34 -12.37 -3.00
N LEU A 117 -11.33 -11.18 -3.61
CA LEU A 117 -12.05 -10.00 -3.13
C LEU A 117 -13.58 -10.18 -3.18
N ARG A 118 -14.10 -10.90 -4.17
CA ARG A 118 -15.54 -11.23 -4.28
C ARG A 118 -15.99 -12.15 -3.14
N MET A 119 -15.18 -13.13 -2.78
CA MET A 119 -15.48 -14.10 -1.72
C MET A 119 -15.22 -13.54 -0.31
N PHE A 120 -14.12 -12.79 -0.14
CA PHE A 120 -13.64 -12.27 1.14
C PHE A 120 -13.31 -10.77 1.03
N PRO A 121 -14.33 -9.89 0.94
CA PRO A 121 -14.11 -8.45 0.87
C PRO A 121 -13.64 -7.90 2.23
N PRO A 122 -12.51 -7.16 2.30
CA PRO A 122 -12.03 -6.56 3.57
C PRO A 122 -13.01 -5.57 4.21
N GLY A 123 -13.82 -4.87 3.40
CA GLY A 123 -14.83 -3.91 3.84
C GLY A 123 -16.25 -4.37 3.52
N ALA A 124 -16.82 -5.25 4.35
CA ALA A 124 -18.12 -5.86 4.09
C ALA A 124 -19.31 -4.87 4.16
N ARG A 125 -19.16 -3.75 4.88
CA ARG A 125 -20.19 -2.71 5.02
C ARG A 125 -19.58 -1.33 5.00
N LEU A 126 -20.26 -0.41 4.30
CA LEU A 126 -19.97 1.01 4.33
C LEU A 126 -21.14 1.71 5.01
N GLU A 127 -20.87 2.30 6.17
CA GLU A 127 -21.89 3.02 6.94
C GLU A 127 -21.99 4.47 6.48
N ARG A 128 -23.21 5.03 6.51
CA ARG A 128 -23.51 6.43 6.23
C ARG A 128 -24.60 6.89 7.19
N CYS A 129 -24.54 8.15 7.60
CA CYS A 129 -25.61 8.81 8.34
C CYS A 129 -26.26 9.86 7.44
N ALA A 130 -27.59 9.87 7.35
CA ALA A 130 -28.32 10.83 6.53
C ALA A 130 -28.26 12.23 7.17
N ALA A 131 -27.80 13.22 6.41
CA ALA A 131 -27.77 14.61 6.87
C ALA A 131 -29.17 15.26 6.92
N SER A 132 -30.13 14.69 6.18
CA SER A 132 -31.54 15.09 6.12
C SER A 132 -32.37 13.90 5.65
N ASP A 133 -33.69 13.95 5.88
CA ASP A 133 -34.62 12.91 5.44
C ASP A 133 -34.51 12.64 3.94
N TYR A 134 -34.47 11.35 3.58
CA TYR A 134 -34.38 10.89 2.20
C TYR A 134 -35.44 9.83 1.94
N VAL A 135 -36.25 10.03 0.90
CA VAL A 135 -37.29 9.08 0.48
C VAL A 135 -36.71 8.14 -0.57
N LEU A 136 -36.58 6.85 -0.22
CA LEU A 136 -36.24 5.79 -1.17
C LEU A 136 -37.45 5.56 -2.09
N ARG A 137 -37.27 5.70 -3.41
CA ARG A 137 -38.29 5.40 -4.42
C ARG A 137 -37.96 4.11 -5.16
#